data_AF-A0A919PMD1-F1
#
_entry.id   AF-A0A919PMD1-F1
#
_cell.length_a   1.000
_cell.length_b   1.000
_cell.length_c   1.000
_cell.angle_alpha   90.00
_cell.angle_beta   90.00
_cell.angle_gamma   90.00
#
_symmetry.space_group_name_H-M   'P 1'
#
loop_
_entity.id
_entity.type
_entity.pdbx_description
1 polymer ?
#
loop_
_entity_poly.entity_id
_entity_poly.type
_entity_poly.pdbx_seq_one_letter_code
_entity_poly.pdbx_strand_id
1 'polypeptide(L)'
;MSNVLIAAFTLSAGHTVYARVEGIEDPTFTVTTPLAWAFYVVGFGSAVLARRTGRVAQVSVLAYLATLLFVSVFYYPTTFGPQQQTTFGWFENDVYVGLLVTATYLGVQRLRRTTLTPQ
;
A
#
# COMPACT_ATOMS: atom_id res chain seq x y z
N MET A 1 -1.53 12.22 3.85
CA MET A 1 -0.68 11.29 3.07
C MET A 1 0.13 10.34 3.96
N SER A 2 1.09 10.80 4.79
CA SER A 2 1.91 9.90 5.64
C SER A 2 1.08 8.94 6.51
N ASN A 3 0.07 9.43 7.23
CA ASN A 3 -0.80 8.57 8.05
C ASN A 3 -1.64 7.58 7.22
N VAL A 4 -2.02 7.96 5.99
CA VAL A 4 -2.77 7.09 5.08
C VAL A 4 -1.88 5.94 4.60
N LEU A 5 -0.61 6.23 4.28
CA LEU A 5 0.38 5.21 3.94
C LEU A 5 0.65 4.27 5.11
N ILE A 6 0.81 4.80 6.32
CA ILE A 6 0.97 3.97 7.53
C ILE A 6 -0.23 3.03 7.68
N ALA A 7 -1.46 3.55 7.59
CA ALA A 7 -2.66 2.73 7.68
C ALA A 7 -2.70 1.63 6.61
N ALA A 8 -2.36 1.96 5.36
CA ALA A 8 -2.32 0.98 4.26
C ALA A 8 -1.31 -0.14 4.53
N PHE A 9 -0.07 0.21 4.90
CA PHE A 9 0.97 -0.80 5.14
C PHE A 9 0.76 -1.59 6.43
N THR A 10 0.14 -0.99 7.45
CA THR A 10 -0.26 -1.73 8.66
C THR A 10 -1.38 -2.72 8.37
N LEU A 11 -2.38 -2.33 7.57
CA LEU A 11 -3.45 -3.23 7.12
C LEU A 11 -2.87 -4.43 6.35
N SER A 12 -2.02 -4.14 5.36
CA SER A 12 -1.37 -5.16 4.53
C SER A 12 -0.47 -6.11 5.35
N ALA A 13 0.34 -5.57 6.27
CA ALA A 13 1.15 -6.38 7.18
C ALA A 13 0.28 -7.27 8.09
N GLY A 14 -0.83 -6.74 8.60
CA GLY A 14 -1.82 -7.49 9.35
C GLY A 14 -2.42 -8.64 8.53
N HIS A 15 -2.75 -8.37 7.27
CA HIS A 15 -3.25 -9.39 6.34
C HIS A 15 -2.21 -10.50 6.08
N THR A 16 -0.93 -10.17 5.93
CA THR A 16 0.12 -11.19 5.78
C THR A 16 0.19 -12.12 6.99
N VAL A 17 0.05 -11.60 8.21
CA VAL A 17 0.01 -12.44 9.42
C VAL A 17 -1.29 -13.24 9.49
N TYR A 18 -2.43 -12.65 9.14
CA TYR A 18 -3.71 -13.34 9.07
C TYR A 18 -3.66 -14.51 8.08
N ALA A 19 -3.15 -14.28 6.87
CA ALA A 19 -3.04 -15.31 5.84
C ALA A 19 -2.19 -16.50 6.30
N ARG A 20 -1.16 -16.25 7.13
CA ARG A 20 -0.37 -17.30 7.78
C ARG A 20 -1.20 -18.16 8.73
N VAL A 21 -1.99 -17.51 9.59
CA VAL A 21 -2.82 -18.20 10.59
C VAL A 21 -3.89 -19.06 9.92
N GLU A 22 -4.50 -18.54 8.84
CA GLU A 22 -5.54 -19.23 8.09
C GLU A 22 -5.00 -20.23 7.04
N GLY A 23 -3.69 -20.28 6.83
CA GLY A 23 -3.07 -21.19 5.85
C GLY A 23 -3.40 -20.84 4.39
N ILE A 24 -3.73 -19.58 4.09
CA ILE A 24 -4.09 -19.06 2.76
C ILE A 24 -2.99 -18.17 2.15
N GLU A 25 -1.77 -18.26 2.66
CA GLU A 25 -0.65 -17.43 2.22
C GLU A 25 -0.38 -17.58 0.71
N ASP A 26 0.05 -16.48 0.08
CA ASP A 26 0.68 -16.54 -1.23
C ASP A 26 2.05 -17.23 -1.07
N PRO A 27 2.36 -18.32 -1.81
CA PRO A 27 3.64 -19.03 -1.71
C PRO A 27 4.87 -18.13 -1.91
N THR A 28 4.71 -17.02 -2.63
CA THR A 28 5.78 -16.07 -2.97
C THR A 28 5.87 -14.87 -2.01
N PHE A 29 4.85 -14.66 -1.17
CA PHE A 29 4.77 -13.53 -0.25
C PHE A 29 4.19 -13.97 1.11
N THR A 30 5.07 -14.54 1.95
CA THR A 30 4.72 -15.06 3.29
C THR A 30 5.47 -14.33 4.39
N VAL A 31 5.06 -14.56 5.66
CA VAL A 31 5.79 -14.06 6.84
C VAL A 31 7.24 -14.58 6.94
N THR A 32 7.57 -15.70 6.28
CA THR A 32 8.92 -16.26 6.29
C THR A 32 9.78 -15.78 5.13
N THR A 33 9.18 -15.15 4.11
CA THR A 33 9.94 -14.60 2.98
C THR A 33 10.61 -13.27 3.36
N PRO A 34 11.94 -13.13 3.19
CA PRO A 34 12.62 -11.85 3.41
C PRO A 34 12.08 -10.72 2.53
N LEU A 35 11.59 -11.08 1.34
CA LEU A 35 11.01 -10.13 0.38
C LEU A 35 9.79 -9.41 0.94
N ALA A 36 8.92 -10.09 1.70
CA ALA A 36 7.76 -9.47 2.33
C ALA A 36 8.18 -8.38 3.33
N TRP A 37 9.20 -8.63 4.14
CA TRP A 37 9.71 -7.65 5.10
C TRP A 37 10.44 -6.50 4.41
N ALA A 38 11.19 -6.77 3.34
CA ALA A 38 11.78 -5.73 2.52
C ALA A 38 10.71 -4.80 1.92
N PHE A 39 9.60 -5.36 1.44
CA PHE A 39 8.44 -4.59 0.97
C PHE A 39 7.89 -3.68 2.07
N TYR A 40 7.67 -4.20 3.29
CA TYR A 40 7.16 -3.39 4.40
C TYR A 40 8.14 -2.30 4.85
N VAL A 41 9.44 -2.60 4.90
CA VAL A 41 10.47 -1.59 5.21
C VAL A 41 10.44 -0.45 4.19
N VAL A 42 10.33 -0.77 2.89
CA VAL A 42 10.20 0.24 1.83
C VAL A 42 8.88 1.01 1.96
N GLY A 43 7.78 0.30 2.22
CA GLY A 43 6.45 0.88 2.42
C GLY A 43 6.44 1.90 3.57
N PHE A 44 6.83 1.51 4.77
CA PHE A 44 6.93 2.42 5.92
C PHE A 44 7.99 3.50 5.71
N GLY A 45 9.11 3.19 5.06
CA GLY A 45 10.11 4.19 4.66
C GLY A 45 9.52 5.27 3.74
N SER A 46 8.67 4.88 2.79
CA SER A 46 7.94 5.82 1.93
C SER A 46 6.98 6.70 2.72
N ALA A 47 6.35 6.15 3.78
CA ALA A 47 5.48 6.92 4.66
C ALA A 47 6.25 7.98 5.47
N VAL A 48 7.50 7.70 5.83
CA VAL A 48 8.40 8.69 6.45
C VAL A 48 8.86 9.72 5.42
N LEU A 49 9.26 9.28 4.22
CA LEU A 49 9.66 10.17 3.12
C LEU A 49 8.53 11.14 2.73
N ALA A 50 7.28 10.66 2.77
CA ALA A 50 6.07 11.44 2.53
C ALA A 50 5.91 12.64 3.47
N ARG A 51 6.63 12.72 4.59
CA ARG A 51 6.58 13.91 5.47
C ARG A 51 7.40 15.07 4.91
N ARG A 52 8.43 14.79 4.10
CA ARG A 52 9.32 15.80 3.53
C ARG A 52 8.59 16.69 2.52
N THR A 53 8.98 17.97 2.47
CA THR A 53 8.40 18.99 1.58
C THR A 53 9.11 19.11 0.23
N GLY A 54 10.31 18.54 0.10
CA GLY A 54 11.10 18.58 -1.13
C GLY A 54 10.38 17.92 -2.32
N ARG A 55 10.48 18.54 -3.50
CA ARG A 55 9.82 18.05 -4.72
C ARG A 55 10.28 16.65 -5.12
N VAL A 56 11.57 16.35 -4.96
CA VAL A 56 12.13 15.00 -5.24
C VAL A 56 11.45 13.95 -4.35
N ALA A 57 11.36 14.20 -3.04
CA ALA A 57 10.70 13.27 -2.12
C ALA A 57 9.23 13.03 -2.48
N GLN A 58 8.50 14.09 -2.86
CA GLN A 58 7.10 13.97 -3.27
C GLN A 58 6.95 13.15 -4.56
N VAL A 59 7.78 13.42 -5.57
CA VAL A 59 7.77 12.67 -6.85
C VAL A 59 8.15 11.22 -6.61
N SER A 60 9.15 10.92 -5.78
CA SER A 60 9.54 9.55 -5.46
C SER A 60 8.41 8.77 -4.78
N VAL A 61 7.70 9.37 -3.82
CA VAL A 61 6.55 8.73 -3.18
C VAL A 61 5.41 8.51 -4.17
N LEU A 62 5.12 9.48 -5.04
CA LEU A 62 4.09 9.34 -6.08
C LEU A 62 4.45 8.27 -7.12
N ALA A 63 5.70 8.18 -7.53
CA ALA A 63 6.17 7.13 -8.44
C ALA A 63 6.01 5.75 -7.79
N TYR A 64 6.39 5.60 -6.52
CA TYR A 64 6.20 4.36 -5.78
C TYR A 64 4.70 3.99 -5.65
N LEU A 65 3.84 4.95 -5.31
CA LEU A 65 2.39 4.76 -5.26
C LEU A 65 1.81 4.33 -6.61
N ALA A 66 2.26 4.94 -7.70
CA ALA A 66 1.84 4.56 -9.04
C ALA A 66 2.23 3.10 -9.36
N THR A 67 3.44 2.67 -8.98
CA THR A 67 3.86 1.28 -9.10
C THR A 67 2.98 0.33 -8.28
N LEU A 68 2.69 0.69 -7.02
CA LEU A 68 1.81 -0.13 -6.17
C LEU A 68 0.41 -0.27 -6.77
N LEU A 69 -0.20 0.84 -7.21
CA LEU A 69 -1.51 0.83 -7.85
C LEU A 69 -1.51 0.02 -9.15
N PHE A 70 -0.46 0.13 -9.96
CA PHE A 70 -0.31 -0.67 -11.16
C PHE A 70 -0.29 -2.17 -10.82
N VAL A 71 0.51 -2.57 -9.82
CA VAL A 71 0.57 -3.96 -9.36
C VAL A 71 -0.78 -4.42 -8.81
N SER A 72 -1.43 -3.63 -7.95
CA SER A 72 -2.74 -3.97 -7.36
C SER A 72 -3.85 -4.12 -8.40
N VAL A 73 -3.85 -3.32 -9.47
CA VAL A 73 -4.92 -3.34 -10.47
C VAL A 73 -4.66 -4.36 -11.57
N PHE A 74 -3.41 -4.51 -12.04
CA PHE A 74 -3.11 -5.30 -13.23
C PHE A 74 -2.45 -6.65 -12.93
N TYR A 75 -1.65 -6.74 -11.86
CA TYR A 75 -0.90 -7.97 -11.55
C TYR A 75 -1.60 -8.82 -10.50
N TYR A 76 -2.02 -8.20 -9.39
CA TYR A 76 -2.61 -8.92 -8.26
C TYR A 76 -3.84 -9.78 -8.62
N PRO A 77 -4.77 -9.35 -9.51
CA PRO A 77 -5.88 -10.21 -9.91
C PRO A 77 -5.46 -11.49 -10.62
N THR A 78 -4.25 -11.53 -11.19
CA THR A 78 -3.72 -12.72 -11.88
C THR A 78 -3.12 -13.74 -10.91
N THR A 79 -2.74 -13.31 -9.70
CA THR A 79 -2.16 -14.17 -8.65
C THR A 79 -3.19 -14.57 -7.60
N PHE A 80 -4.37 -13.93 -7.59
CA PHE A 80 -5.43 -14.16 -6.60
C PHE A 80 -6.22 -15.43 -6.88
N GLY A 81 -5.77 -16.55 -6.31
CA GLY A 81 -6.41 -17.85 -6.44
C GLY A 81 -7.72 -17.99 -5.65
N PRO A 82 -8.50 -19.06 -5.89
CA PRO A 82 -9.80 -19.26 -5.22
C PRO A 82 -9.72 -19.34 -3.69
N GLN A 83 -8.58 -19.77 -3.14
CA GLN A 83 -8.35 -19.91 -1.70
C GLN A 83 -8.21 -18.56 -0.99
N GLN A 84 -7.73 -17.53 -1.71
CA GLN A 84 -7.57 -16.17 -1.18
C GLN A 84 -8.84 -15.31 -1.31
N GLN A 85 -9.83 -15.76 -2.09
CA GLN A 85 -11.10 -15.05 -2.35
C GLN A 85 -12.10 -15.17 -1.17
N THR A 86 -11.64 -14.86 0.04
CA THR A 86 -12.50 -14.78 1.23
C THR A 86 -13.12 -13.39 1.34
N THR A 87 -14.24 -13.25 2.07
CA THR A 87 -14.85 -11.94 2.34
C THR A 87 -13.84 -10.95 2.95
N PHE A 88 -12.98 -11.45 3.84
CA PHE A 88 -11.94 -10.63 4.45
C PHE A 88 -10.83 -10.25 3.45
N GLY A 89 -10.40 -11.18 2.58
CA GLY A 89 -9.40 -10.90 1.55
C GLY A 89 -9.88 -9.85 0.54
N TRP A 90 -11.14 -9.93 0.10
CA TRP A 90 -11.76 -8.90 -0.74
C TRP A 90 -11.84 -7.54 -0.03
N PHE A 91 -12.33 -7.53 1.20
CA PHE A 91 -12.41 -6.31 2.00
C PHE A 91 -11.04 -5.67 2.21
N GLU A 92 -10.03 -6.46 2.57
CA GLU A 92 -8.68 -5.97 2.81
C GLU A 92 -8.07 -5.35 1.56
N ASN A 93 -8.16 -6.05 0.42
CA ASN A 93 -7.68 -5.56 -0.85
C ASN A 93 -8.36 -4.24 -1.25
N ASP A 94 -9.68 -4.16 -1.15
CA ASP A 94 -10.43 -2.96 -1.54
C ASP A 94 -10.09 -1.76 -0.64
N VAL A 95 -9.98 -1.99 0.67
CA VAL A 95 -9.58 -0.94 1.62
C VAL A 95 -8.12 -0.53 1.38
N TYR A 96 -7.22 -1.47 1.15
CA TYR A 96 -5.82 -1.20 0.85
C TYR A 96 -5.69 -0.34 -0.42
N VAL A 97 -6.32 -0.75 -1.52
CA VAL A 97 -6.34 0.02 -2.78
C VAL A 97 -6.97 1.39 -2.58
N GLY A 98 -8.08 1.48 -1.86
CA GLY A 98 -8.72 2.76 -1.53
C GLY A 98 -7.80 3.71 -0.76
N LEU A 99 -7.01 3.19 0.18
CA LEU A 99 -6.00 3.97 0.90
C LEU A 99 -4.86 4.42 -0.02
N LEU A 100 -4.39 3.56 -0.95
CA LEU A 100 -3.37 3.95 -1.93
C LEU A 100 -3.86 5.04 -2.89
N VAL A 101 -5.10 4.93 -3.38
CA VAL A 101 -5.73 5.96 -4.23
C VAL A 101 -5.85 7.27 -3.45
N THR A 102 -6.32 7.22 -2.20
CA THR A 102 -6.41 8.38 -1.32
C THR A 102 -5.04 9.03 -1.07
N ALA A 103 -4.02 8.22 -0.79
CA ALA A 103 -2.65 8.71 -0.61
C ALA A 103 -2.12 9.39 -1.88
N THR A 104 -2.41 8.81 -3.05
CA THR A 104 -2.03 9.34 -4.37
C THR A 104 -2.69 10.68 -4.63
N TYR A 105 -4.01 10.77 -4.40
CA TYR A 105 -4.77 12.01 -4.54
C TYR A 105 -4.19 13.14 -3.67
N LEU A 106 -3.96 12.87 -2.38
CA LEU A 106 -3.35 13.82 -1.45
C LEU A 106 -1.92 14.21 -1.87
N GLY A 107 -1.15 13.26 -2.41
CA GLY A 107 0.20 13.52 -2.91
C GLY A 107 0.20 14.44 -4.14
N VAL A 108 -0.71 14.21 -5.08
CA VAL A 108 -0.86 15.06 -6.27
C VAL A 108 -1.28 16.47 -5.90
N GLN A 109 -2.23 16.64 -4.99
CA GLN A 109 -2.63 17.95 -4.51
C GLN A 109 -1.49 18.69 -3.82
N ARG A 110 -0.71 18.00 -2.98
CA ARG A 110 0.47 18.58 -2.36
C ARG A 110 1.50 19.03 -3.39
N LEU A 111 1.73 18.23 -4.44
CA LEU A 111 2.63 18.58 -5.53
C LEU A 111 2.14 19.81 -6.31
N ARG A 112 0.83 19.92 -6.50
CA ARG A 112 0.15 21.06 -7.13
C ARG A 112 0.02 22.28 -6.22
N ARG A 113 0.41 22.17 -4.94
CA ARG A 113 0.27 23.20 -3.90
C ARG A 113 -1.18 23.65 -3.67
N THR A 114 -2.14 22.78 -3.95
CA THR A 114 -3.56 23.03 -3.66
C THR A 114 -3.86 22.50 -2.27
N THR A 115 -4.07 23.39 -1.30
CA THR A 115 -4.34 23.02 0.10
C THR A 115 -5.80 22.56 0.25
N LEU A 116 -6.04 21.46 0.95
CA LEU A 116 -7.39 20.97 1.31
C LEU A 116 -7.90 21.49 2.66
N THR A 117 -7.14 22.33 3.37
CA THR A 117 -7.62 22.93 4.62
C THR A 117 -8.57 24.08 4.29
N PRO A 118 -9.78 24.13 4.90
CA PRO A 118 -10.54 25.37 4.96
C PRO A 118 -9.66 26.43 5.61
N GLN A 119 -9.70 27.67 5.10
CA GLN A 119 -9.11 28.82 5.77
C GLN A 119 -9.85 29.11 7.08
#